data_AF-A0A182ED96-F1
#
_entry.id   AF-A0A182ED96-F1
#
_cell.length_a   1.000
_cell.length_b   1.000
_cell.length_c   1.000
_cell.angle_alpha   90.00
_cell.angle_beta   90.00
_cell.angle_gamma   90.00
#
_symmetry.space_group_name_H-M   'P 1'
#
loop_
_entity.id
_entity.type
_entity.pdbx_description
1 polymer ?
#
loop_
_entity_poly.entity_id
_entity_poly.type
_entity_poly.pdbx_seq_one_letter_code
_entity_poly.pdbx_strand_id
1 'polypeptide(L)'
;IPIYKFSHSYLDLENDGGNLWILYHSVVDGTLKASLRDCVSLTERKSWILQFLDTKTIVNAFIACNHLYTITQNVTSNILNIIYDFGNDKFFDNIQEIGSWKRYGIPSSVQYDDTTKTINIFDNGIIYSIAVRM
;
A
#
# COMPACT_ATOMS: atom_id res chain seq x y z
N ILE A 1 4.30 -9.65 13.03
CA ILE A 1 2.83 -9.65 12.78
C ILE A 1 2.65 -9.35 11.30
N PRO A 2 1.72 -9.98 10.57
CA PRO A 2 1.47 -9.63 9.18
C PRO A 2 1.09 -8.15 9.03
N ILE A 3 1.52 -7.51 7.96
CA ILE A 3 1.27 -6.07 7.71
C ILE A 3 -0.17 -5.78 7.26
N TYR A 4 -0.90 -6.82 6.82
CA TYR A 4 -2.30 -6.71 6.40
C TYR A 4 -3.19 -7.74 7.06
N LYS A 5 -4.46 -7.37 7.21
CA LYS A 5 -5.55 -8.24 7.67
C LYS A 5 -5.76 -9.40 6.69
N PHE A 6 -5.97 -10.60 7.24
CA PHE A 6 -6.20 -11.83 6.48
C PHE A 6 -5.06 -12.21 5.51
N SER A 7 -3.87 -11.65 5.70
CA SER A 7 -2.68 -11.94 4.92
C SER A 7 -1.62 -12.64 5.77
N HIS A 8 -0.72 -13.35 5.09
CA HIS A 8 0.52 -13.87 5.65
C HIS A 8 1.74 -13.03 5.24
N SER A 9 1.54 -11.87 4.61
CA SER A 9 2.60 -10.94 4.20
C SER A 9 3.19 -10.23 5.42
N TYR A 10 4.52 -10.31 5.56
CA TYR A 10 5.29 -9.57 6.59
C TYR A 10 6.02 -8.36 6.02
N LEU A 11 6.18 -8.31 4.70
CA LEU A 11 6.63 -7.15 3.96
C LEU A 11 5.83 -7.01 2.67
N ASP A 12 5.79 -5.79 2.14
CA ASP A 12 5.36 -5.50 0.78
C ASP A 12 6.44 -4.73 0.04
N LEU A 13 6.61 -5.02 -1.24
CA LEU A 13 7.52 -4.31 -2.12
C LEU A 13 6.68 -3.49 -3.09
N GLU A 14 6.93 -2.18 -3.16
CA GLU A 14 6.19 -1.29 -4.05
C GLU A 14 7.12 -0.60 -5.03
N ASN A 15 6.60 -0.27 -6.19
CA ASN A 15 7.28 0.58 -7.16
C ASN A 15 6.48 1.85 -7.42
N ASP A 16 7.16 2.99 -7.43
CA ASP A 16 6.58 4.27 -7.83
C ASP A 16 7.59 5.06 -8.66
N GLY A 17 7.37 5.12 -9.98
CA GLY A 17 8.18 5.93 -10.90
C GLY A 17 9.68 5.62 -10.85
N GLY A 18 10.06 4.34 -10.67
CA GLY A 18 11.46 3.91 -10.57
C GLY A 18 12.04 3.92 -9.15
N ASN A 19 11.26 4.28 -8.14
CA ASN A 19 11.61 4.12 -6.74
C ASN A 19 11.19 2.75 -6.21
N LEU A 20 12.07 2.08 -5.46
CA LEU A 20 11.73 0.86 -4.72
C LEU A 20 11.36 1.22 -3.29
N TRP A 21 10.15 0.84 -2.88
CA TRP A 21 9.69 1.01 -1.51
C TRP A 21 9.48 -0.33 -0.83
N ILE A 22 9.58 -0.32 0.49
CA ILE A 22 9.27 -1.48 1.33
C ILE A 22 8.35 -1.05 2.45
N LEU A 23 7.21 -1.72 2.59
CA LEU A 23 6.31 -1.66 3.75
C LEU A 23 6.59 -2.85 4.66
N TYR A 24 6.86 -2.63 5.94
CA TYR A 24 7.24 -3.69 6.88
C TYR A 24 7.05 -3.28 8.33
N HIS A 25 6.88 -4.26 9.22
CA HIS A 25 7.04 -4.02 10.65
C HIS A 25 8.53 -4.05 11.03
N SER A 26 8.97 -3.01 11.74
CA SER A 26 10.31 -2.94 12.32
C SER A 26 10.54 -4.08 13.30
N VAL A 27 11.70 -4.75 13.20
CA VAL A 27 12.05 -5.88 14.08
C VAL A 27 12.29 -5.43 15.52
N VAL A 28 12.71 -4.17 15.72
CA VAL A 28 13.11 -3.64 17.03
C VAL A 28 11.90 -3.37 17.93
N ASP A 29 10.88 -2.72 17.38
CA ASP A 29 9.74 -2.17 18.13
C ASP A 29 8.37 -2.62 17.58
N GLY A 30 8.35 -3.37 16.46
CA GLY A 30 7.12 -3.83 15.83
C GLY A 30 6.34 -2.73 15.11
N THR A 31 6.86 -1.51 15.01
CA THR A 31 6.14 -0.38 14.38
C THR A 31 6.10 -0.55 12.86
N LEU A 32 4.95 -0.27 12.23
CA LEU A 32 4.85 -0.26 10.78
C LEU A 32 5.70 0.87 10.20
N LYS A 33 6.51 0.55 9.18
CA LYS A 33 7.37 1.49 8.48
C LYS A 33 7.20 1.37 6.98
N ALA A 34 7.41 2.50 6.31
CA ALA A 34 7.75 2.54 4.89
C ALA A 34 9.23 2.91 4.77
N SER A 35 9.95 2.33 3.84
CA SER A 35 11.31 2.75 3.50
C SER A 35 11.52 2.85 2.01
N LEU A 36 12.20 3.90 1.58
CA LEU A 36 12.66 4.08 0.22
C LEU A 36 14.06 3.46 0.09
N ARG A 37 14.26 2.66 -0.94
CA ARG A 37 15.49 1.89 -1.19
C ARG A 37 16.15 2.34 -2.49
N ASP A 38 17.46 2.27 -2.50
CA ASP A 38 18.21 2.24 -3.75
C ASP A 38 17.88 0.95 -4.52
N CYS A 39 17.51 1.05 -5.80
CA CYS A 39 17.08 -0.11 -6.59
C CYS A 39 18.23 -1.08 -6.92
N VAL A 40 19.49 -0.64 -6.81
CA VAL A 40 20.68 -1.46 -7.14
C VAL A 40 21.26 -2.06 -5.86
N SER A 41 21.55 -1.22 -4.85
CA SER A 41 22.21 -1.64 -3.63
C SER A 41 21.26 -2.09 -2.52
N LEU A 42 19.95 -1.83 -2.68
CA LEU A 42 18.92 -2.03 -1.64
C LEU A 42 19.19 -1.26 -0.33
N THR A 43 20.12 -0.31 -0.35
CA THR A 43 20.42 0.52 0.82
C THR A 43 19.22 1.42 1.13
N GLU A 44 18.89 1.56 2.42
CA GLU A 44 17.86 2.50 2.86
C GLU A 44 18.29 3.93 2.55
N ARG A 45 17.49 4.64 1.75
CA ARG A 45 17.69 6.07 1.50
C ARG A 45 16.95 6.92 2.53
N LYS A 46 15.73 6.52 2.87
CA LYS A 46 14.87 7.19 3.86
C LYS A 46 13.84 6.20 4.41
N SER A 47 13.39 6.41 5.64
CA SER A 47 12.30 5.64 6.24
C SER A 47 11.33 6.54 7.01
N TRP A 48 10.10 6.06 7.13
CA TRP A 48 8.97 6.73 7.77
C TRP A 48 8.31 5.78 8.76
N ILE A 49 7.88 6.33 9.89
CA ILE A 49 7.17 5.59 10.93
C ILE A 49 5.67 5.83 10.76
N LEU A 50 4.91 4.75 10.54
CA LEU A 50 3.48 4.79 10.26
C LEU A 50 2.64 4.41 11.50
N GLN A 51 2.98 4.98 12.67
CA GLN A 51 2.51 4.50 13.98
C GLN A 51 0.99 4.58 14.19
N PHE A 52 0.29 5.48 13.51
CA PHE A 52 -1.16 5.69 13.67
C PHE A 52 -2.02 4.79 12.79
N LEU A 53 -1.41 3.90 12.01
CA LEU A 53 -2.15 3.05 11.08
C LEU A 53 -2.63 1.76 11.76
N ASP A 54 -3.96 1.57 11.85
CA ASP A 54 -4.53 0.30 12.29
C ASP A 54 -4.57 -0.72 11.14
N THR A 55 -3.49 -1.50 11.03
CA THR A 55 -3.33 -2.57 10.03
C THR A 55 -4.38 -3.68 10.16
N LYS A 56 -5.12 -3.76 11.28
CA LYS A 56 -6.18 -4.78 11.47
C LYS A 56 -7.39 -4.58 10.57
N THR A 57 -7.52 -3.43 9.92
CA THR A 57 -8.62 -3.12 9.00
C THR A 57 -8.22 -3.13 7.53
N ILE A 58 -6.92 -3.01 7.26
CA ILE A 58 -6.34 -2.88 5.92
C ILE A 58 -6.05 -4.26 5.36
N VAL A 59 -6.56 -4.56 4.18
CA VAL A 59 -6.35 -5.86 3.51
C VAL A 59 -5.17 -5.84 2.53
N ASN A 60 -4.79 -4.66 2.04
CA ASN A 60 -3.65 -4.46 1.16
C ASN A 60 -3.28 -2.96 1.08
N ALA A 61 -2.14 -2.61 0.50
CA ALA A 61 -1.74 -1.23 0.28
C ALA A 61 -0.88 -1.13 -0.99
N PHE A 62 -0.64 0.09 -1.47
CA PHE A 62 0.35 0.35 -2.50
C PHE A 62 0.86 1.79 -2.38
N ILE A 63 2.01 2.07 -2.99
CA ILE A 63 2.57 3.44 -3.06
C ILE A 63 2.53 3.94 -4.49
N ALA A 64 2.06 5.17 -4.67
CA ALA A 64 2.05 5.84 -5.96
C ALA A 64 2.16 7.35 -5.80
N CYS A 65 2.89 8.03 -6.68
CA CYS A 65 3.11 9.47 -6.66
C CYS A 65 3.51 10.01 -5.27
N ASN A 66 4.40 9.34 -4.54
CA ASN A 66 4.79 9.63 -3.16
C ASN A 66 3.65 9.61 -2.12
N HIS A 67 2.57 8.89 -2.38
CA HIS A 67 1.48 8.71 -1.41
C HIS A 67 1.28 7.23 -1.09
N LEU A 68 0.96 6.95 0.17
CA LEU A 68 0.52 5.62 0.61
C LEU A 68 -0.99 5.52 0.48
N TYR A 69 -1.41 4.55 -0.32
CA TYR A 69 -2.80 4.15 -0.47
C TYR A 69 -3.06 2.84 0.25
N THR A 70 -4.19 2.74 0.93
CA THR A 70 -4.61 1.53 1.63
C THR A 70 -5.97 1.07 1.17
N ILE A 71 -6.17 -0.23 1.25
CA ILE A 71 -7.39 -0.87 0.80
C ILE A 71 -8.05 -1.50 2.01
N THR A 72 -9.26 -1.05 2.29
CA THR A 72 -10.15 -1.69 3.25
C THR A 72 -11.29 -2.39 2.50
N GLN A 73 -12.10 -3.17 3.20
CA GLN A 73 -13.21 -3.89 2.59
C GLN A 73 -14.48 -3.76 3.39
N ASN A 74 -15.60 -3.69 2.66
CA ASN A 74 -16.92 -3.98 3.20
C ASN A 74 -17.44 -5.31 2.58
N VAL A 75 -18.74 -5.57 2.72
CA VAL A 75 -19.36 -6.82 2.24
C VAL A 75 -19.25 -6.97 0.72
N THR A 76 -19.34 -5.88 -0.04
CA THR A 76 -19.48 -5.90 -1.50
C THR A 76 -18.30 -5.29 -2.25
N SER A 77 -17.48 -4.49 -1.58
CA SER A 77 -16.52 -3.59 -2.22
C SER A 77 -15.16 -3.58 -1.52
N ASN A 78 -14.12 -3.40 -2.33
CA ASN A 78 -12.84 -2.87 -1.91
C ASN A 78 -12.93 -1.34 -1.89
N ILE A 79 -12.37 -0.71 -0.86
CA ILE A 79 -12.41 0.73 -0.62
C ILE A 79 -10.98 1.26 -0.64
N LEU A 80 -10.71 2.19 -1.54
CA LEU A 80 -9.41 2.84 -1.69
C LEU A 80 -9.34 4.10 -0.82
N ASN A 81 -8.33 4.17 0.03
CA ASN A 81 -8.07 5.34 0.86
C ASN A 81 -6.66 5.86 0.63
N ILE A 82 -6.50 7.18 0.68
CA ILE A 82 -5.18 7.82 0.76
C ILE A 82 -4.91 8.22 2.21
N ILE A 83 -3.74 7.88 2.73
CA ILE A 83 -3.47 7.97 4.18
C ILE A 83 -2.21 8.74 4.55
N TYR A 84 -1.20 8.75 3.68
CA TYR A 84 0.08 9.37 3.98
C TYR A 84 0.68 10.01 2.75
N ASP A 85 1.27 11.18 2.92
CA ASP A 85 2.01 11.93 1.91
C ASP A 85 3.50 11.91 2.30
N PHE A 86 4.30 11.14 1.56
CA PHE A 86 5.74 11.02 1.80
C PHE A 86 6.52 12.28 1.37
N GLY A 87 5.96 13.10 0.48
CA GLY A 87 6.55 14.35 0.04
C GLY A 87 6.51 15.43 1.12
N ASN A 88 5.40 15.49 1.86
CA ASN A 88 5.20 16.43 2.96
C ASN A 88 5.37 15.82 4.36
N ASP A 89 5.72 14.54 4.45
CA ASP A 89 5.98 13.83 5.72
C ASP A 89 4.80 13.87 6.70
N LYS A 90 3.57 13.71 6.19
CA LYS A 90 2.35 13.86 7.00
C LYS A 90 1.26 12.85 6.65
N PHE A 91 0.46 12.52 7.66
CA PHE A 91 -0.83 11.88 7.45
C PHE A 91 -1.84 12.87 6.89
N PHE A 92 -2.83 12.38 6.15
CA PHE A 92 -4.02 13.17 5.84
C PHE A 92 -4.89 13.32 7.09
N ASP A 93 -5.38 14.53 7.36
CA ASP A 93 -6.15 14.86 8.59
C ASP A 93 -7.39 13.98 8.77
N ASN A 94 -7.95 13.50 7.66
CA ASN A 94 -8.98 12.46 7.64
C ASN A 94 -8.58 11.43 6.58
N ILE A 95 -8.73 10.14 6.91
CA ILE A 95 -8.58 9.06 5.93
C ILE A 95 -9.64 9.27 4.85
N GLN A 96 -9.19 9.69 3.68
CA GLN A 96 -10.08 10.04 2.58
C GLN A 96 -10.30 8.80 1.72
N GLU A 97 -11.56 8.35 1.63
CA GLU A 97 -11.98 7.42 0.58
C GLU A 97 -11.92 8.16 -0.77
N ILE A 98 -11.12 7.62 -1.69
CA ILE A 98 -10.91 8.21 -3.02
C ILE A 98 -11.46 7.33 -4.15
N GLY A 99 -11.99 6.15 -3.82
CA GLY A 99 -12.60 5.26 -4.78
C GLY A 99 -13.00 3.93 -4.18
N SER A 100 -13.77 3.15 -4.93
CA SER A 100 -14.12 1.78 -4.58
C SER A 100 -14.36 0.95 -5.83
N TRP A 101 -14.20 -0.37 -5.69
CA TRP A 101 -14.50 -1.31 -6.75
C TRP A 101 -15.08 -2.61 -6.20
N LYS A 102 -15.71 -3.39 -7.07
CA LYS A 102 -16.33 -4.67 -6.70
C LYS A 102 -15.30 -5.61 -6.09
N ARG A 103 -15.68 -6.19 -4.95
CA ARG A 103 -14.90 -7.23 -4.27
C ARG A 103 -15.16 -8.59 -4.91
N TYR A 104 -14.10 -9.33 -5.22
CA TYR A 104 -14.18 -10.74 -5.63
C TYR A 104 -13.70 -11.69 -4.53
N GLY A 105 -12.83 -11.23 -3.64
CA GLY A 105 -12.31 -11.97 -2.50
C GLY A 105 -11.54 -11.07 -1.54
N ILE A 106 -10.36 -11.49 -1.11
CA ILE A 106 -9.40 -10.65 -0.36
C ILE A 106 -8.19 -10.48 -1.29
N PRO A 107 -7.86 -9.25 -1.73
CA PRO A 107 -6.69 -8.99 -2.55
C PRO A 107 -5.42 -9.47 -1.86
N SER A 108 -4.74 -10.42 -2.48
CA SER A 108 -3.48 -10.95 -2.00
C SER A 108 -2.27 -10.14 -2.48
N SER A 109 -2.43 -9.40 -3.57
CA SER A 109 -1.46 -8.43 -4.07
C SER A 109 -2.19 -7.28 -4.75
N VAL A 110 -1.75 -6.06 -4.49
CA VAL A 110 -2.18 -4.85 -5.19
C VAL A 110 -0.94 -4.01 -5.47
N GLN A 111 -0.73 -3.63 -6.72
CA GLN A 111 0.49 -2.95 -7.16
C GLN A 111 0.16 -1.85 -8.14
N TYR A 112 0.74 -0.67 -7.94
CA TYR A 112 0.64 0.41 -8.92
C TYR A 112 1.67 0.22 -10.03
N ASP A 113 1.24 0.41 -11.28
CA ASP A 113 2.13 0.49 -12.43
C ASP A 113 2.14 1.93 -12.95
N ASP A 114 3.26 2.61 -12.71
CA ASP A 114 3.48 3.98 -13.15
C ASP A 114 3.53 4.13 -14.67
N THR A 115 3.86 3.08 -15.42
CA THR A 115 3.96 3.14 -16.89
C THR A 115 2.57 3.17 -17.52
N THR A 116 1.69 2.26 -17.09
CA THR A 116 0.33 2.15 -17.65
C THR A 116 -0.70 2.98 -16.89
N LYS A 117 -0.31 3.56 -15.74
CA LYS A 117 -1.21 4.27 -14.83
C LYS A 117 -2.39 3.39 -14.41
N THR A 118 -2.07 2.16 -14.00
CA THR A 118 -3.06 1.18 -13.53
C THR A 118 -2.72 0.65 -12.14
N ILE A 119 -3.76 0.24 -11.41
CA ILE A 119 -3.62 -0.59 -10.22
C ILE A 119 -3.87 -2.04 -10.63
N ASN A 120 -2.87 -2.90 -10.50
CA ASN A 120 -2.92 -4.32 -10.83
C ASN A 120 -3.23 -5.12 -9.58
N ILE A 121 -4.25 -5.99 -9.64
CA ILE A 121 -4.80 -6.66 -8.47
C ILE A 121 -4.88 -8.15 -8.72
N PHE A 122 -4.40 -8.93 -7.74
CA PHE A 122 -4.63 -10.38 -7.66
C PHE A 122 -5.54 -10.70 -6.48
N ASP A 123 -6.79 -11.06 -6.78
CA ASP A 123 -7.87 -11.29 -5.82
C ASP A 123 -8.43 -12.71 -5.99
N ASN A 124 -8.03 -13.62 -5.09
CA ASN A 124 -8.52 -15.00 -5.04
C ASN A 124 -8.50 -15.75 -6.41
N GLY A 125 -7.38 -15.68 -7.12
CA GLY A 125 -7.22 -16.34 -8.43
C GLY A 125 -7.63 -15.49 -9.63
N ILE A 126 -8.23 -14.30 -9.44
CA ILE A 126 -8.60 -13.38 -10.50
C ILE A 126 -7.56 -12.25 -10.58
N ILE A 127 -7.03 -12.01 -11.79
CA ILE A 127 -6.15 -10.88 -12.09
C ILE A 127 -6.96 -9.84 -12.87
N TYR A 128 -6.94 -8.59 -12.42
CA TYR A 128 -7.54 -7.47 -13.12
C TYR A 128 -6.80 -6.18 -12.83
N SER A 129 -6.99 -5.20 -13.72
CA SER A 129 -6.37 -3.88 -13.62
C SER A 129 -7.44 -2.80 -13.59
N ILE A 130 -7.21 -1.77 -12.77
CA ILE A 130 -8.05 -0.58 -12.69
C ILE A 130 -7.25 0.59 -13.25
N ALA A 131 -7.73 1.20 -14.33
CA ALA A 131 -7.14 2.43 -14.84
C ALA A 131 -7.41 3.59 -13.87
N VAL A 132 -6.37 4.36 -13.54
CA VAL A 132 -6.46 5.49 -12.63
C VAL A 132 -6.00 6.77 -13.30
N ARG A 133 -6.57 7.89 -12.85
CA ARG A 133 -6.08 9.23 -13.15
C ARG A 133 -5.59 9.82 -11.85
N MET A 134 -4.27 9.90 -11.71
CA MET A 134 -3.60 10.53 -10.57
C MET A 134 -3.22 11.96 -10.90
#